data_AF-A0A922HP66-F1
#
_entry.id   AF-A0A922HP66-F1
#
_cell.length_a   1.000
_cell.length_b   1.000
_cell.length_c   1.000
_cell.angle_alpha   90.00
_cell.angle_beta   90.00
_cell.angle_gamma   90.00
#
_symmetry.space_group_name_H-M   'P 1'
#
loop_
_entity.id
_entity.type
_entity.pdbx_description
1 polymer ?
#
loop_
_entity_poly.entity_id
_entity_poly.type
_entity_poly.pdbx_seq_one_letter_code
_entity_poly.pdbx_strand_id
1 'polypeptide(L)'
;MKLSLDQCLDNIYYYGSKIFLSSYTSTINGYRSIFDYYAHILLLDTMDSSLFWQLPRLDQLRYLIWTLMTIYYITLCTDIKYYYSDTFRFITNDPTIIIGNGEKIKQIALLLTTYYFSAIYLFTYDSFRTHSSLSMRTFIIYLHEFTDDNNLNCKLLKIIQQKYRHYSHTTCLLLQYAQKNVQTKILEFKKFFSHIHYGVCISNVLMDICLQSIKLNKFIKTRTIWQILLRSISIHCFMIVVNFMISSMYTLSLVEIFTIRIVTKIIRKIKWKSIKLSKNSLQLQLMKTKLNNQYRTYTRLIIFIEQIQPYAAKMNIWGIVVNIVGSQIVINCIKHIENDEYFLLIILYYVLLIELMIIIFTFICNVKIKFISQFYTYGFTTYLLYGNENNRCLF
;
A
#
# COMPACT_ATOMS: atom_id res chain seq x y z
N MET A 1 -1.35 -7.35 37.12
CA MET A 1 -1.69 -6.17 36.30
C MET A 1 -1.82 -6.65 34.85
N LYS A 2 -3.04 -6.77 34.31
CA LYS A 2 -3.23 -7.19 32.90
C LYS A 2 -3.03 -5.96 32.02
N LEU A 3 -1.89 -5.85 31.35
CA LEU A 3 -1.74 -4.92 30.23
C LEU A 3 -2.82 -5.26 29.20
N SER A 4 -3.54 -4.25 28.72
CA SER A 4 -4.46 -4.46 27.60
C SER A 4 -3.66 -4.83 26.36
N LEU A 5 -4.24 -5.64 25.47
CA LEU A 5 -3.59 -6.04 24.20
C LEU A 5 -3.09 -4.81 23.42
N ASP A 6 -3.88 -3.74 23.42
CA ASP A 6 -3.56 -2.47 22.76
C ASP A 6 -2.29 -1.83 23.34
N GLN A 7 -2.13 -1.78 24.67
CA GLN A 7 -0.92 -1.27 25.31
C GLN A 7 0.33 -2.09 24.99
N CYS A 8 0.18 -3.42 24.86
CA CYS A 8 1.28 -4.29 24.46
C CYS A 8 1.73 -4.00 23.02
N LEU A 9 0.78 -3.88 22.09
CA LEU A 9 1.05 -3.57 20.69
C LEU A 9 1.70 -2.19 20.51
N ASP A 10 1.23 -1.19 21.24
CA ASP A 10 1.81 0.16 21.21
C ASP A 10 3.25 0.19 21.72
N ASN A 11 3.57 -0.58 22.77
CA ASN A 11 4.94 -0.72 23.26
C ASN A 11 5.84 -1.44 22.25
N ILE A 12 5.37 -2.56 21.67
CA ILE A 12 6.12 -3.29 20.63
C ILE A 12 6.44 -2.36 19.46
N TYR A 13 5.47 -1.56 19.04
CA TYR A 13 5.71 -0.61 17.97
C TYR A 13 6.58 0.56 18.38
N TYR A 14 6.46 1.08 19.59
CA TYR A 14 7.35 2.13 20.05
C TYR A 14 8.82 1.69 20.00
N TYR A 15 9.12 0.45 20.40
CA TYR A 15 10.47 -0.09 20.25
C TYR A 15 10.83 -0.41 18.79
N GLY A 16 9.91 -1.02 18.03
CA GLY A 16 10.12 -1.32 16.61
C GLY A 16 10.33 -0.06 15.75
N SER A 17 9.59 1.02 16.02
CA SER A 17 9.75 2.31 15.36
C SER A 17 11.09 2.94 15.65
N LYS A 18 11.59 2.86 16.89
CA LYS A 18 12.96 3.28 17.21
C LYS A 18 14.01 2.48 16.45
N ILE A 19 13.85 1.14 16.42
CA ILE A 19 14.72 0.24 15.67
C ILE A 19 14.72 0.62 14.19
N PHE A 20 13.54 0.82 13.59
CA PHE A 20 13.46 1.11 12.16
C PHE A 20 13.63 2.59 11.80
N LEU A 21 13.99 3.47 12.76
CA LEU A 21 14.09 4.93 12.56
C LEU A 21 12.80 5.55 12.01
N SER A 22 11.64 5.21 12.59
CA SER A 22 10.37 5.81 12.20
C SER A 22 10.18 7.15 12.87
N SER A 23 9.69 8.13 12.10
CA SER A 23 9.25 9.41 12.66
C SER A 23 7.90 9.30 13.36
N TYR A 24 7.24 8.14 13.32
CA TYR A 24 6.02 7.93 14.10
C TYR A 24 6.32 7.92 15.59
N THR A 25 5.68 8.83 16.31
CA THR A 25 5.56 8.81 17.77
C THR A 25 4.17 9.33 18.12
N SER A 26 3.31 8.45 18.66
CA SER A 26 1.91 8.79 18.98
C SER A 26 1.80 9.95 19.97
N THR A 27 2.73 10.06 20.91
CA THR A 27 2.73 11.08 21.97
C THR A 27 3.36 12.40 21.56
N ILE A 28 4.42 12.39 20.75
CA ILE A 28 5.23 13.60 20.45
C ILE A 28 4.72 14.33 19.20
N ASN A 29 4.26 13.59 18.19
CA ASN A 29 3.88 14.17 16.89
C ASN A 29 2.36 14.30 16.70
N GLY A 30 1.57 13.97 17.73
CA GLY A 30 0.12 14.16 17.73
C GLY A 30 -0.68 13.25 16.79
N TYR A 31 -0.08 12.18 16.25
CA TYR A 31 -0.77 11.22 15.40
C TYR A 31 -1.65 10.29 16.23
N ARG A 32 -2.93 10.18 15.86
CA ARG A 32 -3.91 9.33 16.57
C ARG A 32 -3.76 7.84 16.25
N SER A 33 -3.21 7.52 15.07
CA SER A 33 -2.95 6.15 14.64
C SER A 33 -1.81 6.11 13.63
N ILE A 34 -1.24 4.92 13.43
CA ILE A 34 -0.22 4.68 12.39
C ILE A 34 -0.75 5.02 11.01
N PHE A 35 -2.02 4.68 10.75
CA PHE A 35 -2.68 5.09 9.53
C PHE A 35 -2.63 6.60 9.34
N ASP A 36 -2.91 7.39 10.38
CA ASP A 36 -2.93 8.86 10.27
C ASP A 36 -1.55 9.44 9.93
N TYR A 37 -0.47 8.81 10.41
CA TYR A 37 0.90 9.18 10.04
C TYR A 37 1.21 8.86 8.58
N TYR A 38 0.94 7.64 8.11
CA TYR A 38 1.19 7.31 6.71
C TYR A 38 0.25 8.04 5.75
N ALA A 39 -1.00 8.31 6.16
CA ALA A 39 -1.90 9.19 5.42
C ALA A 39 -1.33 10.60 5.31
N HIS A 40 -0.76 11.16 6.39
CA HIS A 40 -0.08 12.45 6.35
C HIS A 40 1.09 12.44 5.34
N ILE A 41 1.92 11.39 5.32
CA ILE A 41 3.01 11.26 4.35
C ILE A 41 2.47 11.16 2.91
N LEU A 42 1.43 10.38 2.66
CA LEU A 42 0.78 10.26 1.34
C LEU A 42 0.13 11.58 0.86
N LEU A 43 -0.15 12.50 1.78
CA LEU A 43 -0.76 13.80 1.51
C LEU A 43 0.26 14.94 1.39
N LEU A 44 1.57 14.67 1.47
CA LEU A 44 2.61 15.67 1.20
C LEU A 44 2.43 16.27 -0.21
N ASP A 45 2.69 17.57 -0.33
CA ASP A 45 2.44 18.33 -1.55
C ASP A 45 3.64 18.36 -2.48
N THR A 46 3.84 17.26 -3.21
CA THR A 46 5.04 17.07 -4.05
C THR A 46 5.10 18.01 -5.28
N MET A 47 4.13 18.89 -5.48
CA MET A 47 4.12 19.88 -6.57
C MET A 47 5.06 21.06 -6.28
N ASP A 48 5.14 21.49 -5.02
CA ASP A 48 5.84 22.74 -4.64
C ASP A 48 7.33 22.50 -4.30
N SER A 49 7.71 21.27 -3.94
CA SER A 49 9.10 20.93 -3.62
C SER A 49 9.35 19.42 -3.77
N SER A 50 10.62 19.02 -3.84
CA SER A 50 10.96 17.60 -3.97
C SER A 50 10.44 16.80 -2.76
N LEU A 51 9.97 15.58 -3.04
CA LEU A 51 9.47 14.64 -2.03
C LEU A 51 10.42 14.52 -0.83
N PHE A 52 11.72 14.47 -1.09
CA PHE A 52 12.75 14.35 -0.08
C PHE A 52 12.64 15.45 0.99
N TRP A 53 12.55 16.72 0.60
CA TRP A 53 12.54 17.82 1.56
C TRP A 53 11.28 17.90 2.41
N GLN A 54 10.19 17.30 1.94
CA GLN A 54 8.90 17.29 2.66
C GLN A 54 8.76 16.12 3.64
N LEU A 55 9.56 15.07 3.48
CA LEU A 55 9.54 13.94 4.40
C LEU A 55 10.04 14.36 5.79
N PRO A 56 9.52 13.76 6.87
CA PRO A 56 10.12 13.91 8.19
C PRO A 56 11.59 13.44 8.21
N ARG A 57 12.44 14.01 9.08
CA ARG A 57 13.91 13.81 9.06
C ARG A 57 14.36 12.35 9.05
N LEU A 58 13.71 11.46 9.81
CA LEU A 58 14.10 10.05 9.83
C LEU A 58 13.64 9.32 8.55
N ASP A 59 12.54 9.76 7.94
CA ASP A 59 12.08 9.25 6.65
C ASP A 59 12.92 9.77 5.48
N GLN A 60 13.48 10.98 5.59
CA GLN A 60 14.52 11.48 4.69
C GLN A 60 15.74 10.55 4.71
N LEU A 61 16.22 10.19 5.91
CA LEU A 61 17.35 9.27 6.06
C LEU A 61 17.04 7.91 5.42
N ARG A 62 15.85 7.34 5.67
CA ARG A 62 15.39 6.10 5.03
C ARG A 62 15.41 6.20 3.50
N TYR A 63 14.85 7.28 2.96
CA TYR A 63 14.81 7.53 1.52
C TYR A 63 16.21 7.69 0.92
N LEU A 64 17.13 8.34 1.64
CA LEU A 64 18.53 8.50 1.24
C LEU A 64 19.26 7.16 1.23
N ILE A 65 19.20 6.38 2.33
CA ILE A 65 19.82 5.05 2.42
C ILE A 65 19.30 4.17 1.28
N TRP A 66 18.00 4.24 1.02
CA TRP A 66 17.40 3.50 -0.07
C TRP A 66 17.92 3.92 -1.45
N THR A 67 17.97 5.23 -1.71
CA THR A 67 18.51 5.75 -2.98
C THR A 67 19.95 5.30 -3.19
N LEU A 68 20.77 5.33 -2.13
CA LEU A 68 22.14 4.82 -2.16
C LEU A 68 22.21 3.32 -2.45
N MET A 69 21.33 2.50 -1.85
CA MET A 69 21.24 1.06 -2.13
C MET A 69 20.84 0.78 -3.59
N THR A 70 19.88 1.52 -4.13
CA THR A 70 19.49 1.39 -5.54
C THR A 70 20.64 1.77 -6.48
N ILE A 71 21.33 2.88 -6.22
CA ILE A 71 22.52 3.29 -6.98
C ILE A 71 23.60 2.22 -6.87
N TYR A 72 23.84 1.68 -5.68
CA TYR A 72 24.80 0.61 -5.46
C TYR A 72 24.53 -0.61 -6.37
N TYR A 73 23.30 -1.13 -6.38
CA TYR A 73 22.97 -2.27 -7.24
C TYR A 73 23.04 -1.92 -8.74
N ILE A 74 22.63 -0.71 -9.14
CA ILE A 74 22.80 -0.25 -10.52
C ILE A 74 24.28 -0.24 -10.92
N THR A 75 25.15 0.33 -10.09
CA THR A 75 26.59 0.41 -10.37
C THR A 75 27.23 -0.97 -10.47
N LEU A 76 26.83 -1.90 -9.59
CA LEU A 76 27.26 -3.30 -9.67
C LEU A 76 26.84 -3.96 -11.00
N CYS A 77 25.63 -3.66 -11.50
CA CYS A 77 25.11 -4.25 -12.73
C CYS A 77 25.79 -3.71 -14.00
N THR A 78 26.32 -2.48 -13.98
CA THR A 78 26.90 -1.81 -15.17
C THR A 78 28.32 -2.24 -15.53
N ASP A 79 28.80 -3.39 -15.02
CA ASP A 79 30.10 -3.98 -15.37
C ASP A 79 31.31 -3.03 -15.21
N ILE A 80 31.17 -1.99 -14.37
CA ILE A 80 32.35 -1.26 -13.90
C ILE A 80 33.14 -2.31 -13.11
N LYS A 81 34.22 -2.80 -13.71
CA LYS A 81 35.15 -3.86 -13.24
C LYS A 81 35.80 -3.53 -11.88
N TYR A 82 35.03 -3.18 -10.88
CA TYR A 82 35.51 -3.03 -9.53
C TYR A 82 35.45 -4.38 -8.84
N TYR A 83 36.66 -4.84 -8.53
CA TYR A 83 37.03 -5.81 -7.51
C TYR A 83 36.33 -5.50 -6.17
N TYR A 84 35.02 -5.75 -6.06
CA TYR A 84 34.41 -5.84 -4.75
C TYR A 84 34.87 -7.17 -4.16
N SER A 85 35.85 -7.08 -3.26
CA SER A 85 36.29 -8.22 -2.46
C SER A 85 35.08 -8.91 -1.83
N ASP A 86 35.13 -10.23 -1.65
CA ASP A 86 34.07 -10.97 -0.94
C ASP A 86 33.77 -10.37 0.44
N THR A 87 34.75 -9.70 1.03
CA THR A 87 34.63 -8.92 2.26
C THR A 87 33.65 -7.74 2.11
N PHE A 88 33.72 -6.98 1.02
CA PHE A 88 32.80 -5.86 0.80
C PHE A 88 31.37 -6.36 0.59
N ARG A 89 31.18 -7.38 -0.26
CA ARG A 89 29.87 -8.01 -0.46
C ARG A 89 29.29 -8.52 0.87
N PHE A 90 30.15 -9.15 1.68
CA PHE A 90 29.78 -9.63 3.01
C PHE A 90 29.29 -8.49 3.91
N ILE A 91 30.03 -7.37 3.92
CA ILE A 91 29.67 -6.18 4.70
C ILE A 91 28.33 -5.60 4.22
N THR A 92 28.12 -5.45 2.91
CA THR A 92 26.88 -4.89 2.35
C THR A 92 25.68 -5.84 2.43
N ASN A 93 25.85 -7.05 2.95
CA ASN A 93 24.85 -8.10 2.99
C ASN A 93 24.23 -8.39 1.61
N ASP A 94 25.09 -8.44 0.58
CA ASP A 94 24.66 -8.71 -0.78
C ASP A 94 23.99 -10.11 -0.86
N PRO A 95 22.70 -10.21 -1.26
CA PRO A 95 22.02 -11.49 -1.37
C PRO A 95 22.67 -12.40 -2.41
N THR A 96 23.42 -11.87 -3.38
CA THR A 96 24.12 -12.70 -4.38
C THR A 96 25.23 -13.55 -3.79
N ILE A 97 25.66 -13.30 -2.54
CA ILE A 97 26.62 -14.18 -1.84
C ILE A 97 26.02 -15.56 -1.59
N ILE A 98 24.70 -15.66 -1.45
CA ILE A 98 24.00 -16.93 -1.22
C ILE A 98 23.95 -17.78 -2.49
N ILE A 99 24.09 -17.13 -3.65
CA ILE A 99 23.88 -17.76 -4.96
C ILE A 99 25.23 -18.33 -5.41
N GLY A 100 25.25 -19.64 -5.65
CA GLY A 100 26.45 -20.46 -5.87
C GLY A 100 27.45 -19.98 -6.93
N ASN A 101 28.53 -20.76 -7.10
CA ASN A 101 29.79 -20.33 -7.73
C ASN A 101 29.80 -20.08 -9.26
N GLY A 102 28.65 -19.90 -9.92
CA GLY A 102 28.59 -19.58 -11.35
C GLY A 102 28.58 -18.07 -11.64
N GLU A 103 29.55 -17.55 -12.39
CA GLU A 103 29.60 -16.12 -12.76
C GLU A 103 28.33 -15.65 -13.50
N LYS A 104 27.83 -16.44 -14.46
CA LYS A 104 26.58 -16.14 -15.17
C LYS A 104 25.37 -16.07 -14.24
N ILE A 105 25.31 -16.94 -13.24
CA ILE A 105 24.20 -17.00 -12.29
C ILE A 105 24.24 -15.78 -11.37
N LYS A 106 25.44 -15.38 -10.94
CA LYS A 106 25.66 -14.16 -10.15
C LYS A 106 25.24 -12.91 -10.93
N GLN A 107 25.59 -12.82 -12.21
CA GLN A 107 25.16 -11.72 -13.09
C GLN A 107 23.62 -11.65 -13.22
N ILE A 108 22.96 -12.78 -13.46
CA ILE A 108 21.49 -12.82 -13.55
C ILE A 108 20.84 -12.39 -12.23
N ALA A 109 21.34 -12.89 -11.10
CA ALA A 109 20.82 -12.53 -9.79
C ALA A 109 21.00 -11.05 -9.47
N LEU A 110 22.15 -10.50 -9.82
CA LEU A 110 22.45 -9.09 -9.64
C LEU A 110 21.55 -8.19 -10.49
N LEU A 111 21.35 -8.55 -11.76
CA LEU A 111 20.43 -7.87 -12.67
C LEU A 111 19.00 -7.87 -12.10
N LEU A 112 18.51 -9.03 -11.65
CA LEU A 112 17.19 -9.16 -11.04
C LEU A 112 17.06 -8.31 -9.77
N THR A 113 18.08 -8.33 -8.91
CA THR A 113 18.12 -7.55 -7.66
C THR A 113 18.10 -6.05 -7.95
N THR A 114 18.87 -5.61 -8.93
CA THR A 114 18.90 -4.22 -9.40
C THR A 114 17.54 -3.77 -9.91
N TYR A 115 16.91 -4.60 -10.74
CA TYR A 115 15.59 -4.32 -11.28
C TYR A 115 14.53 -4.29 -10.18
N TYR A 116 14.62 -5.18 -9.18
CA TYR A 116 13.72 -5.20 -8.02
C TYR A 116 13.80 -3.91 -7.20
N PHE A 117 15.00 -3.49 -6.81
CA PHE A 117 15.18 -2.23 -6.07
C PHE A 117 14.71 -1.02 -6.86
N SER A 118 14.98 -0.97 -8.17
CA SER A 118 14.54 0.10 -9.06
C SER A 118 13.03 0.12 -9.23
N ALA A 119 12.39 -1.04 -9.40
CA ALA A 119 10.94 -1.15 -9.54
C ALA A 119 10.20 -0.72 -8.27
N ILE A 120 10.70 -1.11 -7.09
CA ILE A 120 10.12 -0.63 -5.84
C ILE A 120 10.39 0.87 -5.67
N TYR A 121 11.55 1.37 -6.12
CA TYR A 121 11.86 2.80 -6.08
C TYR A 121 10.83 3.63 -6.83
N LEU A 122 10.52 3.21 -8.05
CA LEU A 122 9.48 3.82 -8.84
C LEU A 122 8.09 3.63 -8.22
N PHE A 123 7.79 2.44 -7.66
CA PHE A 123 6.53 2.19 -6.95
C PHE A 123 6.32 3.21 -5.82
N THR A 124 7.27 3.32 -4.88
CA THR A 124 7.08 4.20 -3.71
C THR A 124 7.14 5.66 -4.10
N TYR A 125 7.97 6.04 -5.07
CA TYR A 125 7.97 7.39 -5.58
C TYR A 125 6.60 7.76 -6.16
N ASP A 126 6.03 6.89 -6.99
CA ASP A 126 4.71 7.12 -7.58
C ASP A 126 3.56 7.02 -6.57
N SER A 127 3.70 6.22 -5.50
CA SER A 127 2.68 6.11 -4.44
C SER A 127 2.51 7.40 -3.65
N PHE A 128 3.54 8.24 -3.57
CA PHE A 128 3.44 9.58 -2.97
C PHE A 128 2.83 10.63 -3.91
N ARG A 129 2.67 10.33 -5.21
CA ARG A 129 2.08 11.26 -6.19
C ARG A 129 0.55 11.19 -6.19
N THR A 130 -0.06 11.26 -5.02
CA THR A 130 -1.53 11.20 -4.86
C THR A 130 -2.26 12.34 -5.60
N HIS A 131 -1.58 13.44 -5.93
CA HIS A 131 -2.10 14.53 -6.75
C HIS A 131 -2.56 14.11 -8.15
N SER A 132 -2.03 13.02 -8.71
CA SER A 132 -2.49 12.52 -10.00
C SER A 132 -3.96 12.07 -9.97
N SER A 133 -4.54 11.86 -8.78
CA SER A 133 -5.95 11.59 -8.59
C SER A 133 -6.51 12.41 -7.43
N LEU A 134 -7.17 13.53 -7.75
CA LEU A 134 -7.87 14.36 -6.76
C LEU A 134 -8.87 13.55 -5.93
N SER A 135 -9.54 12.57 -6.54
CA SER A 135 -10.46 11.66 -5.83
C SER A 135 -9.75 10.76 -4.82
N MET A 136 -8.61 10.16 -5.18
CA MET A 136 -7.84 9.33 -4.25
C MET A 136 -7.28 10.17 -3.09
N ARG A 137 -6.70 11.35 -3.41
CA ARG A 137 -6.21 12.28 -2.40
C ARG A 137 -7.32 12.70 -1.45
N THR A 138 -8.48 13.06 -1.97
CA THR A 138 -9.67 13.41 -1.15
C THR A 138 -10.15 12.26 -0.30
N PHE A 139 -10.09 11.03 -0.82
CA PHE A 139 -10.44 9.84 -0.06
C PHE A 139 -9.48 9.63 1.11
N ILE A 140 -8.17 9.75 0.89
CA ILE A 140 -7.16 9.65 1.95
C ILE A 140 -7.35 10.77 3.00
N ILE A 141 -7.56 12.02 2.57
CA ILE A 141 -7.89 13.14 3.47
C ILE A 141 -9.11 12.80 4.32
N TYR A 142 -10.16 12.29 3.69
CA TYR A 142 -11.40 11.93 4.38
C TYR A 142 -11.17 10.84 5.43
N LEU A 143 -10.36 9.82 5.12
CA LEU A 143 -9.98 8.79 6.10
C LEU A 143 -9.13 9.38 7.23
N HIS A 144 -8.18 10.24 6.91
CA HIS A 144 -7.28 10.88 7.88
C HIS A 144 -8.06 11.72 8.90
N GLU A 145 -8.90 12.63 8.41
CA GLU A 145 -9.64 13.58 9.26
C GLU A 145 -10.84 12.94 10.00
N PHE A 146 -11.24 11.72 9.63
CA PHE A 146 -12.38 11.03 10.26
C PHE A 146 -12.15 10.76 11.75
N THR A 147 -13.17 11.06 12.58
CA THR A 147 -13.19 10.82 14.03
C THR A 147 -14.48 10.12 14.49
N ASP A 148 -14.47 9.53 15.69
CA ASP A 148 -15.64 8.89 16.33
C ASP A 148 -16.74 9.91 16.69
N ASP A 149 -16.39 11.19 16.75
CA ASP A 149 -17.32 12.25 17.15
C ASP A 149 -18.29 12.58 16.00
N ASN A 150 -19.53 12.12 16.14
CA ASN A 150 -20.63 12.34 15.20
C ASN A 150 -20.88 13.83 14.90
N ASN A 151 -20.61 14.73 15.85
CA ASN A 151 -20.80 16.18 15.64
C ASN A 151 -19.71 16.78 14.74
N LEU A 152 -18.47 16.34 14.90
CA LEU A 152 -17.33 16.73 14.04
C LEU A 152 -17.50 16.20 12.62
N ASN A 153 -18.02 14.99 12.49
CA ASN A 153 -18.29 14.35 11.20
C ASN A 153 -19.28 15.13 10.32
N CYS A 154 -20.31 15.74 10.91
CA CYS A 154 -21.23 16.62 10.18
C CYS A 154 -20.54 17.89 9.62
N LYS A 155 -19.42 18.31 10.21
CA LYS A 155 -18.61 19.47 9.78
C LYS A 155 -17.40 19.09 8.93
N LEU A 156 -17.15 17.80 8.68
CA LEU A 156 -15.94 17.30 8.02
C LEU A 156 -15.68 17.95 6.65
N LEU A 157 -16.72 18.21 5.86
CA LEU A 157 -16.57 18.92 4.58
C LEU A 157 -15.99 20.32 4.76
N LYS A 158 -16.46 21.07 5.76
CA LYS A 158 -15.94 22.43 6.03
C LYS A 158 -14.48 22.38 6.46
N ILE A 159 -14.10 21.37 7.27
CA ILE A 159 -12.71 21.15 7.69
C ILE A 159 -11.84 20.87 6.47
N ILE A 160 -12.27 19.97 5.59
CA ILE A 160 -11.52 19.63 4.37
C ILE A 160 -11.35 20.88 3.49
N GLN A 161 -12.42 21.64 3.29
CA GLN A 161 -12.42 22.87 2.50
C GLN A 161 -11.48 23.95 3.06
N GLN A 162 -11.38 24.06 4.39
CA GLN A 162 -10.55 25.06 5.04
C GLN A 162 -9.07 24.65 5.11
N LYS A 163 -8.79 23.37 5.35
CA LYS A 163 -7.44 22.87 5.64
C LYS A 163 -6.67 22.44 4.38
N TYR A 164 -7.35 21.98 3.33
CA TYR A 164 -6.69 21.40 2.15
C TYR A 164 -7.01 22.19 0.89
N ARG A 165 -5.97 22.58 0.14
CA ARG A 165 -6.10 23.29 -1.14
C ARG A 165 -6.60 22.38 -2.27
N HIS A 166 -6.14 21.13 -2.30
CA HIS A 166 -6.39 20.19 -3.39
C HIS A 166 -7.30 19.05 -2.95
N TYR A 167 -8.60 19.20 -3.21
CA TYR A 167 -9.61 18.16 -2.99
C TYR A 167 -10.69 18.17 -4.08
N SER A 168 -11.41 17.07 -4.22
CA SER A 168 -12.54 16.87 -5.12
C SER A 168 -13.85 17.03 -4.37
N HIS A 169 -14.60 18.09 -4.69
CA HIS A 169 -15.88 18.36 -4.04
C HIS A 169 -16.91 17.24 -4.30
N THR A 170 -16.93 16.68 -5.51
CA THR A 170 -17.82 15.55 -5.86
C THR A 170 -17.54 14.33 -5.00
N THR A 171 -16.27 14.04 -4.75
CA THR A 171 -15.82 12.93 -3.90
C THR A 171 -16.19 13.16 -2.44
N CYS A 172 -16.03 14.37 -1.90
CA CYS A 172 -16.48 14.67 -0.54
C CYS A 172 -17.99 14.41 -0.37
N LEU A 173 -18.81 14.86 -1.32
CA LEU A 173 -20.27 14.63 -1.27
C LEU A 173 -20.63 13.14 -1.38
N LEU A 174 -19.89 12.37 -2.17
CA LEU A 174 -20.05 10.91 -2.26
C LEU A 174 -19.71 10.24 -0.93
N LEU A 175 -18.62 10.65 -0.27
CA LEU A 175 -18.19 10.08 1.00
C LEU A 175 -19.13 10.44 2.15
N GLN A 176 -19.68 11.66 2.17
CA GLN A 176 -20.77 12.01 3.08
C GLN A 176 -22.01 11.13 2.88
N TYR A 177 -22.38 10.86 1.63
CA TYR A 177 -23.46 9.92 1.34
C TYR A 177 -23.12 8.52 1.87
N ALA A 178 -21.89 8.05 1.63
CA ALA A 178 -21.42 6.75 2.09
C ALA A 178 -21.42 6.65 3.62
N GLN A 179 -21.02 7.68 4.34
CA GLN A 179 -21.08 7.69 5.79
C GLN A 179 -22.51 7.57 6.30
N LYS A 180 -23.39 8.46 5.84
CA LYS A 180 -24.80 8.51 6.29
C LYS A 180 -25.58 7.26 5.93
N ASN A 181 -25.29 6.66 4.78
CA ASN A 181 -26.09 5.57 4.25
C ASN A 181 -25.41 4.20 4.34
N VAL A 182 -24.12 4.09 4.18
CA VAL A 182 -23.44 2.80 4.00
C VAL A 182 -22.79 2.29 5.31
N GLN A 183 -22.77 3.12 6.36
CA GLN A 183 -22.10 2.84 7.64
C GLN A 183 -20.65 2.39 7.38
N THR A 184 -19.83 3.34 6.95
CA THR A 184 -18.41 3.13 6.71
C THR A 184 -17.72 2.90 8.06
N LYS A 185 -17.28 1.66 8.29
CA LYS A 185 -16.56 1.27 9.50
C LYS A 185 -15.09 1.71 9.45
N ILE A 186 -14.86 3.03 9.36
CA ILE A 186 -13.52 3.63 9.13
C ILE A 186 -12.60 3.37 10.30
N LEU A 187 -13.12 3.34 11.52
CA LEU A 187 -12.35 3.08 12.73
C LEU A 187 -11.89 1.64 12.82
N GLU A 188 -12.77 0.70 12.46
CA GLU A 188 -12.37 -0.70 12.32
C GLU A 188 -11.29 -0.85 11.24
N PHE A 189 -11.37 -0.07 10.15
CA PHE A 189 -10.31 -0.04 9.15
C PHE A 189 -8.99 0.53 9.70
N LYS A 190 -9.00 1.67 10.41
CA LYS A 190 -7.77 2.22 11.02
C LYS A 190 -7.15 1.25 12.02
N LYS A 191 -7.97 0.59 12.85
CA LYS A 191 -7.51 -0.47 13.77
C LYS A 191 -6.91 -1.64 12.98
N PHE A 192 -7.63 -2.18 12.00
CA PHE A 192 -7.16 -3.27 11.16
C PHE A 192 -5.84 -2.94 10.46
N PHE A 193 -5.73 -1.72 9.94
CA PHE A 193 -4.51 -1.19 9.35
C PHE A 193 -3.34 -1.24 10.32
N SER A 194 -3.51 -0.70 11.53
CA SER A 194 -2.46 -0.73 12.56
C SER A 194 -2.06 -2.17 12.89
N HIS A 195 -3.01 -3.10 13.01
CA HIS A 195 -2.71 -4.50 13.28
C HIS A 195 -1.88 -5.17 12.18
N ILE A 196 -2.23 -4.93 10.91
CA ILE A 196 -1.43 -5.45 9.79
C ILE A 196 -0.04 -4.83 9.81
N HIS A 197 0.05 -3.51 9.98
CA HIS A 197 1.33 -2.81 10.03
C HIS A 197 2.24 -3.32 11.15
N TYR A 198 1.66 -3.55 12.33
CA TYR A 198 2.34 -4.21 13.46
C TYR A 198 2.84 -5.60 13.11
N GLY A 199 1.99 -6.44 12.55
CA GLY A 199 2.35 -7.80 12.16
C GLY A 199 3.52 -7.82 11.18
N VAL A 200 3.50 -6.92 10.20
CA VAL A 200 4.57 -6.75 9.21
C VAL A 200 5.88 -6.26 9.83
N CYS A 201 5.82 -5.31 10.77
CA CYS A 201 7.02 -4.85 11.48
C CYS A 201 7.64 -6.00 12.31
N ILE A 202 6.82 -6.77 13.02
CA ILE A 202 7.28 -7.91 13.83
C ILE A 202 7.87 -9.00 12.92
N SER A 203 7.20 -9.34 11.82
CA SER A 203 7.72 -10.34 10.88
C SER A 203 9.07 -9.92 10.31
N ASN A 204 9.26 -8.64 10.02
CA ASN A 204 10.54 -8.11 9.56
C ASN A 204 11.63 -8.22 10.62
N VAL A 205 11.34 -7.90 11.89
CA VAL A 205 12.30 -8.11 13.00
C VAL A 205 12.66 -9.58 13.15
N LEU A 206 11.68 -10.48 13.10
CA LEU A 206 11.92 -11.92 13.20
C LEU A 206 12.77 -12.43 12.03
N MET A 207 12.45 -12.00 10.81
CA MET A 207 13.23 -12.33 9.62
C MET A 207 14.67 -11.83 9.72
N ASP A 208 14.89 -10.63 10.27
CA ASP A 208 16.23 -10.10 10.51
C ASP A 208 17.01 -10.99 11.49
N ILE A 209 16.42 -11.32 12.64
CA ILE A 209 17.03 -12.21 13.64
C ILE A 209 17.35 -13.58 13.03
N CYS A 210 16.42 -14.14 12.24
CA CYS A 210 16.63 -15.41 11.52
C CYS A 210 17.78 -15.31 10.49
N LEU A 211 17.81 -14.26 9.66
CA LEU A 211 18.86 -14.09 8.65
C LEU A 211 20.24 -13.88 9.28
N GLN A 212 20.31 -13.12 10.37
CA GLN A 212 21.54 -12.92 11.13
C GLN A 212 22.02 -14.24 11.75
N SER A 213 21.15 -14.98 12.42
CA SER A 213 21.49 -16.26 13.07
C SER A 213 21.96 -17.34 12.10
N ILE A 214 21.32 -17.49 10.93
CA ILE A 214 21.71 -18.49 9.92
C ILE A 214 23.12 -18.21 9.40
N LYS A 215 23.43 -16.95 9.07
CA LYS A 215 24.71 -16.60 8.44
C LYS A 215 25.84 -16.35 9.43
N LEU A 216 25.56 -16.08 10.71
CA LEU A 216 26.61 -15.89 11.71
C LEU A 216 27.43 -17.19 11.91
N ASN A 217 26.78 -18.35 11.95
CA ASN A 217 27.46 -19.62 12.26
C ASN A 217 28.56 -20.02 11.27
N LYS A 218 28.38 -19.77 9.97
CA LYS A 218 29.36 -20.14 8.92
C LYS A 218 30.52 -19.14 8.83
N PHE A 219 30.30 -17.87 9.19
CA PHE A 219 31.24 -16.77 8.93
C PHE A 219 31.99 -16.23 10.16
N ILE A 220 31.48 -16.42 11.39
CA ILE A 220 32.20 -15.99 12.62
C ILE A 220 33.60 -16.62 12.68
N LYS A 221 33.77 -17.83 12.16
CA LYS A 221 35.05 -18.54 12.18
C LYS A 221 36.11 -17.95 11.22
N THR A 222 35.71 -17.14 10.24
CA THR A 222 36.61 -16.72 9.14
C THR A 222 36.76 -15.20 9.00
N ARG A 223 35.99 -14.40 9.74
CA ARG A 223 35.91 -12.94 9.57
C ARG A 223 36.29 -12.20 10.84
N THR A 224 36.86 -11.01 10.69
CA THR A 224 37.28 -10.17 11.83
C THR A 224 36.07 -9.55 12.53
N ILE A 225 36.20 -9.23 13.82
CA ILE A 225 35.12 -8.64 14.63
C ILE A 225 34.56 -7.35 14.00
N TRP A 226 35.43 -6.48 13.47
CA TRP A 226 34.99 -5.25 12.80
C TRP A 226 34.15 -5.51 11.52
N GLN A 227 34.46 -6.57 10.76
CA GLN A 227 33.64 -6.96 9.60
C GLN A 227 32.26 -7.46 10.02
N ILE A 228 32.18 -8.19 11.14
CA ILE A 228 30.90 -8.66 11.71
C ILE A 228 30.06 -7.47 12.19
N LEU A 229 30.67 -6.50 12.87
CA LEU A 229 30.01 -5.28 13.32
C LEU A 229 29.46 -4.45 12.16
N LEU A 230 30.30 -4.16 11.15
CA LEU A 230 29.87 -3.42 9.95
C LEU A 230 28.74 -4.13 9.21
N ARG A 231 28.79 -5.46 9.13
CA ARG A 231 27.73 -6.24 8.53
C ARG A 231 26.41 -6.13 9.30
N SER A 232 26.45 -6.19 10.64
CA SER A 232 25.25 -6.01 11.47
C SER A 232 24.59 -4.65 11.21
N ILE A 233 25.40 -3.59 11.14
CA ILE A 233 24.92 -2.23 10.80
C ILE A 233 24.30 -2.22 9.39
N SER A 234 24.94 -2.83 8.39
CA SER A 234 24.40 -2.87 7.03
C SER A 234 23.09 -3.64 6.94
N ILE A 235 22.97 -4.78 7.63
CA ILE A 235 21.72 -5.55 7.70
C ILE A 235 20.62 -4.69 8.32
N HIS A 236 20.92 -4.00 9.40
CA HIS A 236 19.98 -3.10 10.05
C HIS A 236 19.52 -1.95 9.11
N CYS A 237 20.45 -1.30 8.41
CA CYS A 237 20.15 -0.28 7.40
C CYS A 237 19.27 -0.84 6.26
N PHE A 238 19.57 -2.06 5.80
CA PHE A 238 18.77 -2.75 4.79
C PHE A 238 17.34 -3.00 5.26
N MET A 239 17.17 -3.46 6.50
CA MET A 239 15.85 -3.72 7.07
C MET A 239 15.04 -2.44 7.30
N ILE A 240 15.70 -1.34 7.68
CA ILE A 240 15.07 -0.01 7.74
C ILE A 240 14.46 0.35 6.38
N VAL A 241 15.21 0.17 5.30
CA VAL A 241 14.78 0.45 3.92
C VAL A 241 13.62 -0.48 3.51
N VAL A 242 13.77 -1.79 3.72
CA VAL A 242 12.73 -2.78 3.41
C VAL A 242 11.44 -2.44 4.14
N ASN A 243 11.50 -2.10 5.43
CA ASN A 243 10.31 -1.76 6.20
C ASN A 243 9.64 -0.47 5.71
N PHE A 244 10.42 0.55 5.34
CA PHE A 244 9.89 1.77 4.74
C PHE A 244 9.16 1.49 3.42
N MET A 245 9.78 0.68 2.54
CA MET A 245 9.21 0.27 1.26
C MET A 245 7.91 -0.51 1.44
N ILE A 246 7.97 -1.58 2.22
CA ILE A 246 6.84 -2.43 2.59
C ILE A 246 5.69 -1.59 3.15
N SER A 247 5.98 -0.68 4.07
CA SER A 247 4.97 0.18 4.66
C SER A 247 4.29 1.07 3.63
N SER A 248 5.06 1.67 2.71
CA SER A 248 4.51 2.49 1.63
C SER A 248 3.58 1.69 0.70
N MET A 249 3.98 0.45 0.35
CA MET A 249 3.20 -0.45 -0.50
C MET A 249 1.90 -0.90 0.17
N TYR A 250 1.99 -1.43 1.40
CA TYR A 250 0.83 -1.92 2.13
C TYR A 250 -0.16 -0.82 2.45
N THR A 251 0.33 0.39 2.76
CA THR A 251 -0.55 1.52 3.06
C THR A 251 -1.51 1.74 1.90
N LEU A 252 -0.97 1.79 0.69
CA LEU A 252 -1.75 2.06 -0.50
C LEU A 252 -2.70 0.92 -0.84
N SER A 253 -2.21 -0.33 -0.81
CA SER A 253 -3.02 -1.52 -1.08
C SER A 253 -4.20 -1.64 -0.14
N LEU A 254 -4.02 -1.34 1.16
CA LEU A 254 -5.11 -1.36 2.14
C LEU A 254 -6.14 -0.27 1.89
N VAL A 255 -5.70 0.94 1.50
CA VAL A 255 -6.61 2.03 1.11
C VAL A 255 -7.39 1.65 -0.15
N GLU A 256 -6.76 1.00 -1.14
CA GLU A 256 -7.43 0.51 -2.34
C GLU A 256 -8.50 -0.55 -2.01
N ILE A 257 -8.15 -1.57 -1.22
CA ILE A 257 -9.09 -2.61 -0.77
C ILE A 257 -10.28 -1.97 -0.04
N PHE A 258 -10.01 -0.99 0.83
CA PHE A 258 -11.06 -0.29 1.55
C PHE A 258 -11.95 0.55 0.62
N THR A 259 -11.36 1.19 -0.38
CA THR A 259 -12.08 1.93 -1.44
C THR A 259 -13.03 1.01 -2.19
N ILE A 260 -12.54 -0.13 -2.67
CA ILE A 260 -13.34 -1.14 -3.38
C ILE A 260 -14.51 -1.62 -2.52
N ARG A 261 -14.26 -1.87 -1.22
CA ARG A 261 -15.28 -2.28 -0.26
C ARG A 261 -16.36 -1.22 -0.09
N ILE A 262 -16.00 0.06 0.03
CA ILE A 262 -16.95 1.18 0.13
C ILE A 262 -17.77 1.30 -1.15
N VAL A 263 -17.11 1.35 -2.31
CA VAL A 263 -17.75 1.44 -3.63
C VAL A 263 -18.77 0.32 -3.81
N THR A 264 -18.37 -0.92 -3.55
CA THR A 264 -19.25 -2.09 -3.67
C THR A 264 -20.48 -1.97 -2.77
N LYS A 265 -20.31 -1.49 -1.54
CA LYS A 265 -21.45 -1.29 -0.63
C LYS A 265 -22.37 -0.14 -1.07
N ILE A 266 -21.82 0.97 -1.58
CA ILE A 266 -22.60 2.07 -2.15
C ILE A 266 -23.48 1.54 -3.30
N ILE A 267 -22.88 0.80 -4.22
CA ILE A 267 -23.58 0.19 -5.37
C ILE A 267 -24.72 -0.72 -4.90
N ARG A 268 -24.44 -1.65 -3.96
CA ARG A 268 -25.46 -2.55 -3.40
C ARG A 268 -26.62 -1.76 -2.78
N LYS A 269 -26.32 -0.68 -2.05
CA LYS A 269 -27.35 0.14 -1.40
C LYS A 269 -28.18 0.94 -2.41
N ILE A 270 -27.56 1.48 -3.45
CA ILE A 270 -28.29 2.16 -4.55
C ILE A 270 -29.22 1.15 -5.24
N LYS A 271 -28.71 -0.03 -5.61
CA LYS A 271 -29.49 -1.11 -6.24
C LYS A 271 -30.67 -1.57 -5.39
N TRP A 272 -30.46 -1.76 -4.08
CA TRP A 272 -31.54 -2.19 -3.19
C TRP A 272 -32.62 -1.11 -3.05
N LYS A 273 -32.23 0.16 -2.94
CA LYS A 273 -33.19 1.27 -2.87
C LYS A 273 -33.96 1.45 -4.18
N SER A 274 -33.34 1.25 -5.35
CA SER A 274 -34.04 1.38 -6.64
C SER A 274 -35.10 0.28 -6.81
N ILE A 275 -34.76 -0.98 -6.48
CA ILE A 275 -35.73 -2.10 -6.47
C ILE A 275 -36.89 -1.86 -5.51
N LYS A 276 -36.61 -1.29 -4.32
CA LYS A 276 -37.67 -0.96 -3.36
C LYS A 276 -38.58 0.15 -3.88
N LEU A 277 -38.03 1.15 -4.57
CA LEU A 277 -38.79 2.25 -5.14
C LEU A 277 -39.67 1.79 -6.30
N SER A 278 -39.21 0.86 -7.15
CA SER A 278 -40.00 0.35 -8.28
C SER A 278 -41.26 -0.41 -7.86
N LYS A 279 -41.33 -0.92 -6.62
CA LYS A 279 -42.49 -1.67 -6.10
C LYS A 279 -43.61 -0.78 -5.52
N ASN A 280 -43.32 0.48 -5.19
CA ASN A 280 -44.28 1.37 -4.52
C ASN A 280 -44.81 2.43 -5.50
N SER A 281 -45.83 2.10 -6.30
CA SER A 281 -46.34 2.93 -7.41
C SER A 281 -47.08 4.22 -7.03
N LEU A 282 -47.43 4.42 -5.76
CA LEU A 282 -48.49 5.36 -5.36
C LEU A 282 -48.10 6.85 -5.21
N GLN A 283 -46.82 7.24 -5.33
CA GLN A 283 -46.40 8.65 -5.20
C GLN A 283 -45.30 9.05 -6.22
N LEU A 284 -45.73 9.34 -7.45
CA LEU A 284 -44.87 9.60 -8.61
C LEU A 284 -43.85 10.74 -8.40
N GLN A 285 -44.27 11.86 -7.80
CA GLN A 285 -43.40 13.05 -7.60
C GLN A 285 -42.32 12.82 -6.54
N LEU A 286 -42.66 12.19 -5.41
CA LEU A 286 -41.69 11.83 -4.36
C LEU A 286 -40.72 10.74 -4.83
N MET A 287 -41.16 9.86 -5.72
CA MET A 287 -40.28 8.92 -6.40
C MET A 287 -39.30 9.65 -7.32
N LYS A 288 -39.75 10.60 -8.13
CA LYS A 288 -38.89 11.35 -9.07
C LYS A 288 -37.74 12.07 -8.34
N THR A 289 -38.02 12.73 -7.21
CA THR A 289 -36.99 13.41 -6.41
C THR A 289 -36.01 12.44 -5.75
N LYS A 290 -36.50 11.33 -5.17
CA LYS A 290 -35.65 10.28 -4.58
C LYS A 290 -34.75 9.60 -5.62
N LEU A 291 -35.28 9.37 -6.82
CA LEU A 291 -34.57 8.73 -7.92
C LEU A 291 -33.52 9.67 -8.53
N ASN A 292 -33.83 10.96 -8.66
CA ASN A 292 -32.84 11.98 -9.06
C ASN A 292 -31.67 12.08 -8.07
N ASN A 293 -31.94 12.02 -6.76
CA ASN A 293 -30.88 12.00 -5.75
C ASN A 293 -29.99 10.74 -5.83
N GLN A 294 -30.58 9.58 -6.14
CA GLN A 294 -29.81 8.35 -6.39
C GLN A 294 -28.96 8.47 -7.65
N TYR A 295 -29.53 9.00 -8.73
CA TYR A 295 -28.81 9.26 -9.98
C TYR A 295 -27.61 10.18 -9.75
N ARG A 296 -27.80 11.32 -9.06
CA ARG A 296 -26.69 12.22 -8.70
C ARG A 296 -25.60 11.52 -7.90
N THR A 297 -25.97 10.65 -6.98
CA THR A 297 -24.99 9.87 -6.19
C THR A 297 -24.23 8.88 -7.07
N TYR A 298 -24.93 8.26 -8.01
CA TYR A 298 -24.35 7.32 -8.96
C TYR A 298 -23.40 8.02 -9.95
N THR A 299 -23.76 9.17 -10.50
CA THR A 299 -22.86 9.99 -11.33
C THR A 299 -21.60 10.37 -10.57
N ARG A 300 -21.72 10.79 -9.29
CA ARG A 300 -20.54 11.07 -8.45
C ARG A 300 -19.67 9.83 -8.23
N LEU A 301 -20.28 8.66 -8.09
CA LEU A 301 -19.56 7.40 -7.98
C LEU A 301 -18.78 7.06 -9.25
N ILE A 302 -19.38 7.28 -10.43
CA ILE A 302 -18.70 7.10 -11.72
C ILE A 302 -17.49 8.02 -11.81
N ILE A 303 -17.67 9.33 -11.58
CA ILE A 303 -16.59 10.32 -11.60
C ILE A 303 -15.47 9.93 -10.62
N PHE A 304 -15.84 9.47 -9.42
CA PHE A 304 -14.88 8.99 -8.43
C PHE A 304 -14.05 7.80 -8.93
N ILE A 305 -14.70 6.80 -9.52
CA ILE A 305 -14.03 5.61 -10.06
C ILE A 305 -13.12 5.99 -11.23
N GLU A 306 -13.61 6.81 -12.18
CA GLU A 306 -12.84 7.27 -13.34
C GLU A 306 -11.59 8.04 -12.93
N GLN A 307 -11.66 8.83 -11.86
CA GLN A 307 -10.49 9.57 -11.36
C GLN A 307 -9.51 8.69 -10.58
N ILE A 308 -9.97 7.64 -9.87
CA ILE A 308 -9.08 6.75 -9.12
C ILE A 308 -8.43 5.69 -10.00
N GLN A 309 -9.15 5.21 -11.01
CA GLN A 309 -8.74 4.08 -11.83
C GLN A 309 -7.33 4.23 -12.44
N PRO A 310 -6.93 5.36 -13.06
CA PRO A 310 -5.60 5.48 -13.66
C PRO A 310 -4.48 5.35 -12.61
N TYR A 311 -4.68 5.98 -11.45
CA TYR A 311 -3.72 5.91 -10.34
C TYR A 311 -3.64 4.50 -9.78
N ALA A 312 -4.77 3.90 -9.43
CA ALA A 312 -4.81 2.52 -8.91
C ALA A 312 -4.27 1.51 -9.93
N ALA A 313 -4.58 1.66 -11.22
CA ALA A 313 -4.05 0.79 -12.27
C ALA A 313 -2.52 0.88 -12.35
N LYS A 314 -1.96 2.10 -12.31
CA LYS A 314 -0.50 2.32 -12.29
C LYS A 314 0.16 1.63 -11.10
N MET A 315 -0.42 1.78 -9.90
CA MET A 315 0.08 1.15 -8.67
C MET A 315 0.00 -0.38 -8.74
N ASN A 316 -1.11 -0.92 -9.24
CA ASN A 316 -1.28 -2.35 -9.43
C ASN A 316 -0.28 -2.93 -10.43
N ILE A 317 0.00 -2.24 -11.54
CA ILE A 317 1.04 -2.66 -12.50
C ILE A 317 2.40 -2.72 -11.81
N TRP A 318 2.78 -1.66 -11.09
CA TRP A 318 4.06 -1.68 -10.37
C TRP A 318 4.11 -2.79 -9.32
N GLY A 319 3.04 -3.00 -8.56
CA GLY A 319 2.95 -4.08 -7.58
C GLY A 319 3.12 -5.47 -8.22
N ILE A 320 2.50 -5.71 -9.38
CA ILE A 320 2.67 -6.95 -10.14
C ILE A 320 4.11 -7.11 -10.61
N VAL A 321 4.73 -6.05 -11.16
CA VAL A 321 6.13 -6.09 -11.62
C VAL A 321 7.06 -6.42 -10.46
N VAL A 322 6.91 -5.74 -9.32
CA VAL A 322 7.72 -5.99 -8.11
C VAL A 322 7.57 -7.44 -7.66
N ASN A 323 6.35 -7.96 -7.58
CA ASN A 323 6.11 -9.34 -7.15
C ASN A 323 6.70 -10.36 -8.13
N ILE A 324 6.53 -10.17 -9.45
CA ILE A 324 7.09 -11.09 -10.44
C ILE A 324 8.61 -11.15 -10.31
N VAL A 325 9.26 -10.00 -10.20
CA VAL A 325 10.72 -9.92 -10.10
C VAL A 325 11.19 -10.50 -8.76
N GLY A 326 10.51 -10.17 -7.66
CA GLY A 326 10.76 -10.75 -6.34
C GLY A 326 10.69 -12.26 -6.37
N SER A 327 9.63 -12.83 -6.94
CA SER A 327 9.47 -14.28 -7.12
C SER A 327 10.60 -14.88 -7.96
N GLN A 328 11.05 -14.22 -9.03
CA GLN A 328 12.19 -14.71 -9.82
C GLN A 328 13.49 -14.74 -9.00
N ILE A 329 13.73 -13.72 -8.16
CA ILE A 329 14.88 -13.72 -7.24
C ILE A 329 14.78 -14.90 -6.28
N VAL A 330 13.62 -15.09 -5.64
CA VAL A 330 13.39 -16.19 -4.69
C VAL A 330 13.57 -17.55 -5.36
N ILE A 331 13.01 -17.77 -6.54
CA ILE A 331 13.18 -19.01 -7.31
C ILE A 331 14.65 -19.24 -7.66
N ASN A 332 15.36 -18.19 -8.06
CA ASN A 332 16.78 -18.28 -8.39
C ASN A 332 17.61 -18.64 -7.15
N CYS A 333 17.29 -18.09 -5.98
CA CYS A 333 17.89 -18.49 -4.71
C CYS A 333 17.60 -19.96 -4.40
N ILE A 334 16.35 -20.41 -4.47
CA ILE A 334 15.96 -21.80 -4.18
C ILE A 334 16.73 -22.80 -5.06
N LYS A 335 16.89 -22.51 -6.36
CA LYS A 335 17.62 -23.38 -7.30
C LYS A 335 19.11 -23.54 -6.99
N HIS A 336 19.68 -22.61 -6.22
CA HIS A 336 21.14 -22.47 -6.09
C HIS A 336 21.63 -22.40 -4.64
N ILE A 337 20.76 -22.64 -3.66
CA ILE A 337 21.11 -22.83 -2.26
C ILE A 337 21.73 -24.22 -2.07
N GLU A 338 22.80 -24.29 -1.27
CA GLU A 338 23.45 -25.56 -0.89
C GLU A 338 22.49 -26.41 -0.04
N ASN A 339 22.48 -27.74 -0.26
CA ASN A 339 21.51 -28.67 0.33
C ASN A 339 21.46 -28.68 1.87
N ASP A 340 22.45 -28.12 2.56
CA ASP A 340 22.53 -28.12 4.03
C ASP A 340 21.68 -27.01 4.69
N GLU A 341 21.08 -26.11 3.91
CA GLU A 341 20.30 -24.96 4.40
C GLU A 341 18.77 -25.18 4.33
N TYR A 342 18.28 -26.37 4.71
CA TYR A 342 16.84 -26.75 4.66
C TYR A 342 15.90 -25.72 5.29
N PHE A 343 16.30 -25.09 6.39
CA PHE A 343 15.48 -24.07 7.05
C PHE A 343 15.29 -22.82 6.18
N LEU A 344 16.34 -22.37 5.48
CA LEU A 344 16.26 -21.24 4.55
C LEU A 344 15.37 -21.58 3.35
N LEU A 345 15.48 -22.81 2.85
CA LEU A 345 14.66 -23.33 1.76
C LEU A 345 13.16 -23.27 2.11
N ILE A 346 12.78 -23.73 3.32
CA ILE A 346 11.39 -23.69 3.81
C ILE A 346 10.87 -22.25 3.87
N ILE A 347 11.69 -21.32 4.39
CA ILE A 347 11.32 -19.89 4.46
C ILE A 347 11.09 -19.32 3.06
N LEU A 348 11.98 -19.61 2.10
CA LEU A 348 11.85 -19.09 0.73
C LEU A 348 10.63 -19.65 0.00
N TYR A 349 10.30 -20.93 0.19
CA TYR A 349 9.05 -21.50 -0.34
C TYR A 349 7.81 -20.86 0.28
N TYR A 350 7.85 -20.56 1.59
CA TYR A 350 6.76 -19.86 2.27
C TYR A 350 6.55 -18.44 1.71
N VAL A 351 7.64 -17.69 1.50
CA VAL A 351 7.59 -16.36 0.87
C VAL A 351 6.99 -16.43 -0.53
N LEU A 352 7.43 -17.39 -1.35
CA LEU A 352 6.92 -17.57 -2.71
C LEU A 352 5.41 -17.90 -2.72
N LEU A 353 4.95 -18.72 -1.77
CA LEU A 353 3.53 -19.05 -1.63
C LEU A 353 2.69 -17.83 -1.25
N ILE A 354 3.20 -16.97 -0.35
CA ILE A 354 2.54 -15.70 -0.01
C ILE A 354 2.46 -14.78 -1.23
N GLU A 355 3.57 -14.60 -1.96
CA GLU A 355 3.60 -13.76 -3.17
C GLU A 355 2.58 -14.24 -4.21
N LEU A 356 2.51 -15.55 -4.44
CA LEU A 356 1.54 -16.16 -5.36
C LEU A 356 0.10 -15.92 -4.90
N MET A 357 -0.19 -16.06 -3.60
CA MET A 357 -1.51 -15.76 -3.04
C MET A 357 -1.90 -14.28 -3.24
N ILE A 358 -0.95 -13.35 -3.07
CA ILE A 358 -1.17 -11.92 -3.32
C ILE A 358 -1.47 -11.65 -4.79
N ILE A 359 -0.72 -12.27 -5.71
CA ILE A 359 -0.96 -12.12 -7.16
C ILE A 359 -2.36 -12.63 -7.54
N ILE A 360 -2.73 -13.83 -7.06
CA ILE A 360 -4.05 -14.42 -7.31
C ILE A 360 -5.16 -13.54 -6.74
N PHE A 361 -4.99 -13.05 -5.51
CA PHE A 361 -5.97 -12.18 -4.87
C PHE A 361 -6.16 -10.87 -5.64
N THR A 362 -5.06 -10.22 -6.02
CA THR A 362 -5.07 -8.97 -6.82
C THR A 362 -5.76 -9.19 -8.17
N PHE A 363 -5.48 -10.32 -8.83
CA PHE A 363 -6.13 -10.70 -10.08
C PHE A 363 -7.65 -10.85 -9.93
N ILE A 364 -8.11 -11.60 -8.91
CA ILE A 364 -9.54 -11.79 -8.62
C ILE A 364 -10.23 -10.45 -8.32
N CYS A 365 -9.58 -9.57 -7.56
CA CYS A 365 -10.09 -8.23 -7.26
C CYS A 365 -10.25 -7.38 -8.53
N ASN A 366 -9.25 -7.36 -9.42
CA ASN A 366 -9.30 -6.61 -10.67
C ASN A 366 -10.38 -7.14 -11.62
N VAL A 367 -10.54 -8.46 -11.73
CA VAL A 367 -11.63 -9.06 -12.51
C VAL A 367 -13.00 -8.63 -11.98
N LYS A 368 -13.19 -8.63 -10.65
CA LYS A 368 -14.45 -8.16 -10.04
C LYS A 368 -14.70 -6.68 -10.30
N ILE A 369 -13.69 -5.82 -10.27
CA ILE A 369 -13.84 -4.38 -10.53
C ILE A 369 -14.23 -4.15 -11.99
N LYS A 370 -13.57 -4.82 -12.94
CA LYS A 370 -13.88 -4.70 -14.38
C LYS A 370 -15.28 -5.25 -14.70
N PHE A 371 -15.67 -6.35 -14.05
CA PHE A 371 -17.02 -6.88 -14.17
C PHE A 371 -18.05 -5.91 -13.58
N ILE A 372 -17.78 -5.29 -12.43
CA ILE A 372 -18.64 -4.27 -11.83
C ILE A 372 -18.70 -3.00 -12.69
N SER A 373 -17.63 -2.57 -13.35
CA SER A 373 -17.71 -1.39 -14.21
C SER A 373 -18.51 -1.66 -15.50
N GLN A 374 -18.30 -2.81 -16.13
CA GLN A 374 -18.97 -3.20 -17.39
C GLN A 374 -20.44 -3.56 -17.20
N PHE A 375 -20.79 -4.35 -16.17
CA PHE A 375 -22.19 -4.75 -15.95
C PHE A 375 -23.10 -3.57 -15.62
N TYR A 376 -22.54 -2.50 -15.03
CA TYR A 376 -23.31 -1.34 -14.59
C TYR A 376 -23.34 -0.20 -15.62
N THR A 377 -22.37 -0.12 -16.54
CA THR A 377 -22.54 0.71 -17.75
C THR A 377 -23.66 0.14 -18.62
N TYR A 378 -23.65 -1.18 -18.87
CA TYR A 378 -24.69 -1.85 -19.67
C TYR A 378 -26.06 -1.91 -18.99
N GLY A 379 -26.12 -2.20 -17.69
CA GLY A 379 -27.39 -2.28 -16.95
C GLY A 379 -28.06 -0.93 -16.72
N PHE A 380 -27.31 0.18 -16.75
CA PHE A 380 -27.85 1.52 -16.56
C PHE A 380 -28.20 2.21 -17.89
N THR A 381 -27.47 1.95 -18.97
CA THR A 381 -27.86 2.38 -20.33
C THR A 381 -29.15 1.71 -20.77
N THR A 382 -29.32 0.41 -20.53
CA THR A 382 -30.58 -0.30 -20.78
C THR A 382 -31.74 0.25 -19.94
N TYR A 383 -31.50 0.60 -18.67
CA TYR A 383 -32.55 1.21 -17.82
C TYR A 383 -32.92 2.65 -18.28
N LEU A 384 -31.96 3.42 -18.80
CA LEU A 384 -32.22 4.73 -19.41
C LEU A 384 -32.98 4.61 -20.75
N LEU A 385 -32.66 3.61 -21.57
CA LEU A 385 -33.35 3.35 -22.83
C LEU A 385 -34.80 2.91 -22.57
N TYR A 386 -35.03 1.94 -21.68
CA TYR A 386 -36.38 1.49 -21.33
C TYR A 386 -37.20 2.51 -20.52
N GLY A 387 -36.55 3.34 -19.70
CA GLY A 387 -37.21 4.46 -19.01
C GLY A 387 -37.66 5.59 -19.95
N ASN A 388 -37.07 5.68 -21.15
CA ASN A 388 -37.44 6.67 -22.16
C ASN A 388 -38.52 6.16 -23.12
N GLU A 389 -38.62 4.85 -23.35
CA GLU A 389 -39.70 4.24 -24.14
C GLU A 389 -41.07 4.36 -23.46
N ASN A 390 -41.14 4.22 -22.12
CA ASN A 390 -42.39 4.45 -21.38
C ASN A 390 -42.85 5.92 -21.33
N ASN A 391 -42.03 6.87 -21.76
CA ASN A 391 -42.42 8.28 -21.93
C ASN A 391 -42.84 8.63 -23.36
N ARG A 392 -42.77 7.69 -24.33
CA ARG A 392 -43.28 7.92 -25.69
C ARG A 392 -44.77 7.62 -25.86
N CYS A 393 -45.44 7.10 -24.82
CA CYS A 393 -46.91 6.91 -24.80
C CYS A 393 -47.65 8.06 -24.09
N LEU A 394 -46.99 9.19 -23.83
CA LEU A 394 -47.59 10.39 -23.21
C LEU A 394 -47.18 11.66 -23.98
N PHE A 395 -47.37 11.63 -25.29
CA PHE A 395 -47.59 12.83 -26.10
C PHE A 395 -48.86 12.65 -26.93
#